data_AF-A0A2V8X3P8-F1
#
_entry.id   AF-A0A2V8X3P8-F1
#
_cell.length_a   1.000
_cell.length_b   1.000
_cell.length_c   1.000
_cell.angle_alpha   90.00
_cell.angle_beta   90.00
_cell.angle_gamma   90.00
#
_symmetry.space_group_name_H-M   'P 1'
#
loop_
_entity.id
_entity.type
_entity.pdbx_description
1 polymer ?
#
loop_
_entity_poly.entity_id
_entity_poly.type
_entity_poly.pdbx_seq_one_letter_code
_entity_poly.pdbx_strand_id
1 'polypeptide(L)'
;MNETKILPVITRGAAKSGRLTRREMVQRLLAGVGAGAAWPLVAAGHPIHEHLANGAIFEEAEKLGAADWKPLFLRGEQNEALVALSEGIVPGSIKAQVNRFIDLLLSVDTTERRQKFAESLEAFDAEAQKRFGKRFAVLDESQRNTLLNEACVRPANAAPVESDSSAEDGPSSGAAGKNQRVLYDHFENLKGWISGTYYSTEAGMRELGWNGEYVFESFPGCEHPDGHG
;
A
#
# COMPACT_ATOMS: atom_id res chain seq x y z
N MET A 1 -38.91 36.64 44.68
CA MET A 1 -38.89 35.25 44.21
C MET A 1 -38.13 35.21 42.89
N ASN A 2 -36.95 34.59 42.84
CA ASN A 2 -36.23 34.30 41.59
C ASN A 2 -36.14 32.78 41.44
N GLU A 3 -36.81 32.24 40.43
CA GLU A 3 -36.66 30.84 40.03
C GLU A 3 -35.28 30.62 39.40
N THR A 4 -34.50 29.71 39.98
CA THR A 4 -33.23 29.26 39.39
C THR A 4 -33.54 28.00 38.58
N LYS A 5 -33.57 28.13 37.26
CA LYS A 5 -33.79 27.01 36.34
C LYS A 5 -32.51 26.19 36.24
N ILE A 6 -32.46 25.06 36.95
CA ILE A 6 -31.35 24.10 36.89
C ILE A 6 -31.47 23.33 35.57
N LEU A 7 -30.47 23.47 34.70
CA LEU A 7 -30.38 22.67 33.46
C LEU A 7 -29.90 21.26 33.83
N PRO A 8 -30.58 20.19 33.34
CA PRO A 8 -30.14 18.83 33.59
C PRO A 8 -28.85 18.57 32.79
N VAL A 9 -27.77 18.24 33.51
CA VAL A 9 -26.54 17.71 32.92
C VAL A 9 -26.88 16.35 32.31
N ILE A 10 -26.87 16.26 30.99
CA ILE A 10 -26.97 14.98 30.28
C ILE A 10 -25.70 14.20 30.60
N THR A 11 -25.83 13.16 31.42
CA THR A 11 -24.82 12.11 31.57
C THR A 11 -24.70 11.40 30.22
N ARG A 12 -23.86 11.93 29.34
CA ARG A 12 -23.42 11.26 28.13
C ARG A 12 -22.69 10.00 28.57
N GLY A 13 -23.29 8.84 28.29
CA GLY A 13 -22.71 7.54 28.59
C GLY A 13 -21.25 7.52 28.15
N ALA A 14 -20.37 7.15 29.07
CA ALA A 14 -18.96 6.97 28.80
C ALA A 14 -18.82 5.91 27.70
N ALA A 15 -18.64 6.35 26.46
CA ALA A 15 -18.05 5.50 25.44
C ALA A 15 -16.70 5.06 26.01
N LYS A 16 -16.52 3.74 26.19
CA LYS A 16 -15.25 3.19 26.66
C LYS A 16 -14.16 3.60 25.66
N SER A 17 -13.39 4.63 25.98
CA SER A 17 -12.15 4.97 25.29
C SER A 17 -11.16 3.83 25.49
N GLY A 18 -11.23 2.84 24.60
CA GLY A 18 -10.24 1.77 24.50
C GLY A 18 -9.05 2.27 23.71
N ARG A 19 -7.85 2.18 24.29
CA ARG A 19 -6.58 2.40 23.59
C ARG A 19 -6.48 1.35 22.49
N LEU A 20 -6.40 1.76 21.23
CA LEU A 20 -6.22 0.83 20.11
C LEU A 20 -4.74 0.65 19.80
N THR A 21 -4.30 -0.59 19.85
CA THR A 21 -3.01 -1.01 19.33
C THR A 21 -2.96 -0.84 17.80
N ARG A 22 -1.75 -0.71 17.25
CA ARG A 22 -1.47 -0.75 15.80
C ARG A 22 -2.24 -1.85 15.08
N ARG A 23 -2.16 -3.07 15.61
CA ARG A 23 -2.84 -4.25 15.09
C ARG A 23 -4.35 -4.07 15.07
N GLU A 24 -4.95 -3.61 16.17
CA GLU A 24 -6.40 -3.41 16.24
C GLU A 24 -6.88 -2.35 15.25
N MET A 25 -6.07 -1.31 15.00
CA MET A 25 -6.38 -0.33 13.99
C MET A 25 -6.34 -0.93 12.57
N VAL A 26 -5.27 -1.66 12.23
CA VAL A 26 -5.17 -2.35 10.93
C VAL A 26 -6.35 -3.31 10.73
N GLN A 27 -6.72 -4.10 11.74
CA GLN A 27 -7.86 -5.01 11.68
C GLN A 27 -9.20 -4.28 11.48
N ARG A 28 -9.40 -3.12 12.11
CA ARG A 28 -10.61 -2.30 11.92
C ARG A 28 -10.70 -1.71 10.52
N LEU A 29 -9.59 -1.19 9.99
CA LEU A 29 -9.50 -0.69 8.62
C LEU A 29 -9.78 -1.81 7.60
N LEU A 30 -9.19 -3.00 7.78
CA LEU A 30 -9.44 -4.16 6.91
C LEU A 30 -10.91 -4.61 6.94
N ALA A 31 -11.55 -4.56 8.12
CA ALA A 31 -12.95 -4.92 8.29
C ALA A 31 -13.93 -3.85 7.80
N GLY A 32 -13.45 -2.66 7.43
CA GLY A 32 -14.30 -1.51 7.09
C GLY A 32 -15.09 -0.96 8.29
N VAL A 33 -14.68 -1.30 9.52
CA VAL A 33 -15.36 -0.89 10.75
C VAL A 33 -14.71 0.40 11.27
N GLY A 34 -15.07 1.51 10.65
CA GLY A 34 -14.62 2.88 10.98
C GLY A 34 -15.28 3.90 10.05
N ALA A 35 -15.25 5.19 10.41
CA ALA A 35 -15.83 6.25 9.59
C ALA A 35 -15.08 6.39 8.24
N GLY A 36 -15.53 5.67 7.21
CA GLY A 36 -15.24 5.96 5.80
C GLY A 36 -13.89 5.54 5.21
N ALA A 37 -13.00 4.86 5.94
CA ALA A 37 -11.69 4.49 5.40
C ALA A 37 -11.72 3.13 4.65
N ALA A 38 -11.73 3.16 3.32
CA ALA A 38 -11.23 2.04 2.52
C ALA A 38 -9.71 1.93 2.74
N TRP A 39 -9.17 0.70 2.72
CA TRP A 39 -7.73 0.51 2.85
C TRP A 39 -6.98 1.31 1.75
N PRO A 40 -6.02 2.18 2.08
CA PRO A 40 -5.45 3.08 1.09
C PRO A 40 -4.79 2.33 -0.06
N LEU A 41 -5.35 2.50 -1.25
CA LEU A 41 -4.73 2.12 -2.52
C LEU A 41 -4.44 0.62 -2.68
N VAL A 42 -5.12 -0.25 -1.94
CA VAL A 42 -5.04 -1.71 -2.11
C VAL A 42 -6.38 -2.23 -2.66
N ALA A 43 -6.31 -3.05 -3.71
CA ALA A 43 -7.49 -3.72 -4.25
C ALA A 43 -7.98 -4.80 -3.28
N ALA A 44 -9.31 -4.93 -3.09
CA ALA A 44 -9.91 -5.85 -2.11
C ALA A 44 -9.50 -7.33 -2.27
N GLY A 45 -9.14 -7.76 -3.49
CA GLY A 45 -8.66 -9.12 -3.78
C GLY A 45 -7.14 -9.31 -3.64
N HIS A 46 -6.40 -8.30 -3.19
CA HIS A 46 -4.94 -8.36 -3.13
C HIS A 46 -4.47 -9.25 -1.96
N PRO A 47 -3.45 -10.13 -2.16
CA PRO A 47 -2.96 -11.05 -1.14
C PRO A 47 -2.57 -10.42 0.21
N ILE A 48 -2.14 -9.15 0.18
CA ILE A 48 -1.74 -8.41 1.39
C ILE A 48 -2.85 -8.35 2.46
N HIS A 49 -4.13 -8.38 2.07
CA HIS A 49 -5.24 -8.36 3.03
C HIS A 49 -5.23 -9.57 3.96
N GLU A 50 -4.87 -10.75 3.44
CA GLU A 50 -4.77 -11.99 4.21
C GLU A 50 -3.64 -11.91 5.24
N HIS A 51 -2.47 -11.40 4.83
CA HIS A 51 -1.32 -11.22 5.71
C HIS A 51 -1.58 -10.22 6.82
N LEU A 52 -2.16 -9.06 6.48
CA LEU A 52 -2.43 -8.00 7.47
C LEU A 52 -3.57 -8.36 8.44
N ALA A 53 -4.42 -9.32 8.10
CA ALA A 53 -5.40 -9.86 9.04
C ALA A 53 -4.74 -10.69 10.16
N ASN A 54 -3.57 -11.29 9.88
CA ASN A 54 -2.83 -12.12 10.84
C ASN A 54 -1.99 -11.27 11.80
N GLY A 55 -2.44 -11.15 13.04
CA GLY A 55 -1.80 -10.32 14.07
C GLY A 55 -0.35 -10.69 14.42
N ALA A 56 0.04 -11.96 14.29
CA ALA A 56 1.37 -12.44 14.70
C ALA A 56 2.50 -11.81 13.88
N ILE A 57 2.21 -11.43 12.63
CA ILE A 57 3.23 -10.89 11.72
C ILE A 57 3.69 -9.48 12.13
N PHE A 58 2.86 -8.73 12.85
CA PHE A 58 3.20 -7.39 13.34
C PHE A 58 4.24 -7.42 14.45
N GLU A 59 4.18 -8.40 15.34
CA GLU A 59 5.16 -8.59 16.41
C GLU A 59 6.55 -8.93 15.83
N GLU A 60 6.59 -9.70 14.75
CA GLU A 60 7.84 -10.01 14.06
C GLU A 60 8.33 -8.81 13.24
N ALA A 61 7.43 -8.04 12.62
CA ALA A 61 7.77 -6.82 11.89
C ALA A 61 8.45 -5.76 12.78
N GLU A 62 8.11 -5.67 14.07
CA GLU A 62 8.75 -4.77 15.03
C GLU A 62 10.23 -5.10 15.26
N LYS A 63 10.66 -6.34 15.02
CA LYS A 63 12.06 -6.77 15.17
C LYS A 63 12.91 -6.50 13.94
N LEU A 64 12.30 -6.13 12.81
CA LEU A 64 13.01 -5.95 11.53
C LEU A 64 13.93 -4.71 11.48
N GLY A 65 13.92 -3.86 12.51
CA GLY A 65 14.80 -2.69 12.62
C GLY A 65 16.27 -3.01 12.91
N ALA A 66 16.64 -4.27 13.10
CA ALA A 66 18.00 -4.68 13.42
C ALA A 66 19.01 -4.29 12.31
N ALA A 67 20.22 -3.87 12.71
CA ALA A 67 21.25 -3.37 11.79
C ALA A 67 21.83 -4.49 10.88
N ASP A 68 21.78 -5.73 11.33
CA ASP A 68 22.30 -6.93 10.66
C ASP A 68 21.22 -7.71 9.91
N TRP A 69 20.06 -7.10 9.67
CA TRP A 69 18.97 -7.72 8.92
C TRP A 69 19.43 -8.25 7.56
N LYS A 70 18.96 -9.44 7.21
CA LYS A 70 19.15 -10.06 5.90
C LYS A 70 17.79 -10.49 5.33
N PRO A 71 17.60 -10.37 4.00
CA PRO A 71 16.43 -10.93 3.35
C PRO A 71 16.26 -12.42 3.62
N LEU A 72 15.02 -12.83 3.87
CA LEU A 72 14.56 -14.20 4.05
C LEU A 72 14.17 -14.84 2.71
N PHE A 73 13.60 -14.05 1.81
CA PHE A 73 13.13 -14.50 0.49
C PHE A 73 13.81 -13.74 -0.66
N LEU A 74 13.90 -12.42 -0.58
CA LEU A 74 14.40 -11.58 -1.66
C LEU A 74 15.90 -11.77 -1.88
N ARG A 75 16.32 -11.84 -3.15
CA ARG A 75 17.73 -11.69 -3.50
C ARG A 75 18.16 -10.23 -3.31
N GLY A 76 19.47 -9.99 -3.10
CA GLY A 76 20.00 -8.62 -2.90
C GLY A 76 19.55 -7.64 -3.99
N GLU A 77 19.67 -8.05 -5.24
CA GLU A 77 19.24 -7.28 -6.41
C GLU A 77 17.73 -6.97 -6.42
N GLN A 78 16.90 -7.95 -6.03
CA GLN A 78 15.44 -7.79 -5.94
C GLN A 78 15.06 -6.84 -4.78
N ASN A 79 15.78 -6.91 -3.66
CA ASN A 79 15.58 -6.02 -2.53
C ASN A 79 15.93 -4.57 -2.89
N GLU A 80 17.03 -4.33 -3.63
CA GLU A 80 17.38 -2.99 -4.13
C GLU A 80 16.30 -2.41 -5.05
N ALA A 81 15.79 -3.23 -5.98
CA ALA A 81 14.67 -2.83 -6.84
C ALA A 81 13.42 -2.51 -6.03
N LEU A 82 13.07 -3.34 -5.04
CA LEU A 82 11.93 -3.12 -4.16
C LEU A 82 12.10 -1.83 -3.32
N VAL A 83 13.29 -1.55 -2.81
CA VAL A 83 13.60 -0.31 -2.10
C VAL A 83 13.31 0.91 -2.97
N ALA A 84 13.82 0.92 -4.20
CA ALA A 84 13.61 2.03 -5.14
C ALA A 84 12.14 2.17 -5.59
N LEU A 85 11.46 1.04 -5.84
CA LEU A 85 10.04 1.01 -6.19
C LEU A 85 9.17 1.51 -5.04
N SER A 86 9.45 1.07 -3.82
CA SER A 86 8.67 1.45 -2.64
C SER A 86 8.75 2.94 -2.39
N GLU A 87 9.95 3.52 -2.45
CA GLU A 87 10.13 4.97 -2.28
C GLU A 87 9.47 5.79 -3.39
N GLY A 88 9.49 5.27 -4.64
CA GLY A 88 8.85 5.93 -5.77
C GLY A 88 7.32 5.87 -5.74
N ILE A 89 6.73 4.82 -5.16
CA ILE A 89 5.27 4.64 -5.07
C ILE A 89 4.71 5.30 -3.81
N VAL A 90 5.37 5.12 -2.66
CA VAL A 90 4.99 5.72 -1.38
C VAL A 90 6.24 6.33 -0.72
N PRO A 91 6.44 7.66 -0.82
CA PRO A 91 7.58 8.33 -0.20
C PRO A 91 7.67 8.05 1.31
N GLY A 92 8.89 7.86 1.83
CA GLY A 92 9.12 7.47 3.22
C GLY A 92 9.14 5.96 3.48
N SER A 93 8.86 5.14 2.46
CA SER A 93 8.91 3.68 2.54
C SER A 93 10.26 3.12 2.97
N ILE A 94 11.36 3.77 2.57
CA ILE A 94 12.72 3.38 3.01
C ILE A 94 12.84 3.52 4.52
N LYS A 95 12.43 4.67 5.07
CA LYS A 95 12.48 4.93 6.51
C LYS A 95 11.59 3.96 7.28
N ALA A 96 10.42 3.63 6.71
CA ALA A 96 9.49 2.65 7.26
C ALA A 96 9.91 1.19 7.06
N GLN A 97 11.06 0.92 6.41
CA GLN A 97 11.60 -0.42 6.15
C GLN A 97 10.59 -1.34 5.44
N VAL A 98 9.80 -0.80 4.51
CA VAL A 98 8.75 -1.52 3.78
C VAL A 98 9.30 -2.78 3.09
N ASN A 99 10.49 -2.68 2.51
CA ASN A 99 11.16 -3.82 1.85
C ASN A 99 11.38 -5.00 2.80
N ARG A 100 11.78 -4.74 4.05
CA ARG A 100 12.04 -5.77 5.06
C ARG A 100 10.74 -6.45 5.49
N PHE A 101 9.69 -5.66 5.65
CA PHE A 101 8.41 -6.19 6.05
C PHE A 101 7.78 -7.01 4.92
N ILE A 102 7.81 -6.53 3.67
CA ILE A 102 7.37 -7.33 2.51
C ILE A 102 8.15 -8.64 2.40
N ASP A 103 9.48 -8.62 2.57
CA ASP A 103 10.30 -9.83 2.56
C ASP A 103 9.88 -10.85 3.65
N LEU A 104 9.56 -10.37 4.85
CA LEU A 104 8.99 -11.20 5.92
C LEU A 104 7.63 -11.78 5.52
N LEU A 105 6.73 -10.97 4.94
CA LEU A 105 5.42 -11.43 4.49
C LEU A 105 5.55 -12.51 3.42
N LEU A 106 6.45 -12.31 2.45
CA LEU A 106 6.73 -13.26 1.38
C LEU A 106 7.37 -14.55 1.91
N SER A 107 8.15 -14.49 2.99
CA SER A 107 8.80 -15.67 3.58
C SER A 107 7.81 -16.75 4.03
N VAL A 108 6.58 -16.34 4.39
CA VAL A 108 5.49 -17.21 4.85
C VAL A 108 4.35 -17.33 3.83
N ASP A 109 4.50 -16.77 2.63
CA ASP A 109 3.47 -16.80 1.58
C ASP A 109 3.57 -18.05 0.69
N THR A 110 2.56 -18.25 -0.16
CA THR A 110 2.53 -19.32 -1.15
C THR A 110 3.60 -19.12 -2.21
N THR A 111 4.10 -20.22 -2.76
CA THR A 111 5.08 -20.20 -3.86
C THR A 111 4.56 -19.44 -5.09
N GLU A 112 3.27 -19.53 -5.39
CA GLU A 112 2.64 -18.81 -6.50
C GLU A 112 2.71 -17.28 -6.30
N ARG A 113 2.33 -16.78 -5.12
CA ARG A 113 2.35 -15.33 -4.82
C ARG A 113 3.78 -14.79 -4.75
N ARG A 114 4.70 -15.56 -4.18
CA ARG A 114 6.15 -15.27 -4.21
C ARG A 114 6.69 -15.12 -5.63
N GLN A 115 6.34 -16.07 -6.51
CA GLN A 115 6.77 -16.04 -7.90
C GLN A 115 6.18 -14.84 -8.63
N LYS A 116 4.87 -14.58 -8.49
CA LYS A 116 4.21 -13.41 -9.07
C LYS A 116 4.83 -12.09 -8.61
N PHE A 117 5.22 -11.99 -7.34
CA PHE A 117 5.91 -10.82 -6.82
C PHE A 117 7.30 -10.64 -7.45
N ALA A 118 8.09 -11.72 -7.53
CA ALA A 118 9.40 -11.70 -8.16
C ALA A 118 9.32 -11.32 -9.65
N GLU A 119 8.35 -11.88 -10.38
CA GLU A 119 8.08 -11.54 -11.79
C GLU A 119 7.71 -10.06 -11.95
N SER A 120 6.93 -9.49 -11.03
CA SER A 120 6.65 -8.05 -11.06
C SER A 120 7.91 -7.20 -10.89
N LEU A 121 8.83 -7.56 -9.98
CA LEU A 121 10.10 -6.84 -9.84
C LEU A 121 10.95 -6.94 -11.12
N GLU A 122 11.03 -8.15 -11.68
CA GLU A 122 11.80 -8.41 -12.90
C GLU A 122 11.22 -7.68 -14.11
N ALA A 123 9.89 -7.53 -14.20
CA ALA A 123 9.25 -6.76 -15.27
C ALA A 123 9.68 -5.28 -15.25
N PHE A 124 9.81 -4.67 -14.06
CA PHE A 124 10.30 -3.29 -13.92
C PHE A 124 11.79 -3.17 -14.24
N ASP A 125 12.62 -4.12 -13.78
CA ASP A 125 14.03 -4.15 -14.14
C ASP A 125 14.22 -4.34 -15.65
N ALA A 126 13.43 -5.20 -16.29
CA ALA A 126 13.47 -5.43 -17.74
C ALA A 126 13.05 -4.18 -18.54
N GLU A 127 11.98 -3.49 -18.14
CA GLU A 127 11.55 -2.27 -18.82
C GLU A 127 12.55 -1.12 -18.62
N ALA A 128 13.12 -0.98 -17.41
CA ALA A 128 14.21 -0.04 -17.14
C ALA A 128 15.44 -0.32 -18.02
N GLN A 129 15.85 -1.59 -18.10
CA GLN A 129 17.01 -2.02 -18.88
C GLN A 129 16.79 -1.74 -20.36
N LYS A 130 15.59 -2.05 -20.87
CA LYS A 130 15.22 -1.82 -22.27
C LYS A 130 15.24 -0.35 -22.65
N ARG A 131 14.78 0.55 -21.78
CA ARG A 131 14.65 1.99 -22.09
C ARG A 131 15.89 2.81 -21.79
N PHE A 132 16.58 2.49 -20.70
CA PHE A 132 17.66 3.32 -20.18
C PHE A 132 19.00 2.58 -20.07
N GLY A 133 19.04 1.28 -20.40
CA GLY A 133 20.25 0.46 -20.29
C GLY A 133 20.67 0.19 -18.84
N LYS A 134 19.79 0.44 -17.87
CA LYS A 134 20.04 0.39 -16.44
C LYS A 134 18.99 -0.45 -15.73
N ARG A 135 19.36 -1.07 -14.61
CA ARG A 135 18.40 -1.65 -13.66
C ARG A 135 17.54 -0.56 -13.01
N PHE A 136 16.33 -0.88 -12.60
CA PHE A 136 15.38 0.06 -12.02
C PHE A 136 15.97 0.77 -10.78
N ALA A 137 16.67 0.01 -9.93
CA ALA A 137 17.26 0.50 -8.69
C ALA A 137 18.26 1.66 -8.86
N VAL A 138 18.90 1.76 -10.03
CA VAL A 138 19.95 2.76 -10.32
C VAL A 138 19.50 3.83 -11.31
N LEU A 139 18.21 3.86 -11.65
CA LEU A 139 17.62 4.97 -12.39
C LEU A 139 17.71 6.25 -11.56
N ASP A 140 17.97 7.37 -12.23
CA ASP A 140 17.77 8.68 -11.61
C ASP A 140 16.28 8.97 -11.39
N GLU A 141 15.97 10.01 -10.63
CA GLU A 141 14.61 10.36 -10.25
C GLU A 141 13.71 10.63 -11.48
N SER A 142 14.23 11.32 -12.50
CA SER A 142 13.46 11.61 -13.71
C SER A 142 13.14 10.33 -14.48
N GLN A 143 14.13 9.44 -14.65
CA GLN A 143 13.94 8.16 -15.33
C GLN A 143 12.93 7.27 -14.59
N ARG A 144 13.04 7.23 -13.26
CA ARG A 144 12.13 6.45 -12.40
C ARG A 144 10.70 6.96 -12.47
N ASN A 145 10.51 8.27 -12.34
CA ASN A 145 9.19 8.89 -12.40
C ASN A 145 8.52 8.67 -13.75
N THR A 146 9.27 8.73 -14.86
CA THR A 146 8.75 8.39 -16.18
C THR A 146 8.18 6.96 -16.22
N LEU A 147 8.93 5.95 -15.78
CA LEU A 147 8.44 4.57 -15.77
C LEU A 147 7.23 4.38 -14.87
N LEU A 148 7.27 4.92 -13.65
CA LEU A 148 6.18 4.75 -12.69
C LEU A 148 4.89 5.45 -13.15
N ASN A 149 5.00 6.66 -13.70
CA ASN A 149 3.86 7.41 -14.22
C ASN A 149 3.22 6.70 -15.41
N GLU A 150 4.02 6.09 -16.29
CA GLU A 150 3.46 5.30 -17.38
C GLU A 150 2.83 4.00 -16.87
N ALA A 151 3.49 3.29 -15.95
CA ALA A 151 3.00 2.01 -15.44
C ALA A 151 1.71 2.16 -14.63
N CYS A 152 1.46 3.31 -14.00
CA CYS A 152 0.24 3.56 -13.22
C CYS A 152 -0.99 3.93 -14.07
N VAL A 153 -0.82 4.22 -15.37
CA VAL A 153 -1.93 4.56 -16.28
C VAL A 153 -2.69 3.30 -16.64
N ARG A 154 -3.95 3.24 -16.20
CA ARG A 154 -4.88 2.17 -16.57
C ARG A 154 -5.10 2.15 -18.08
N PRO A 155 -4.87 1.01 -18.77
CA PRO A 155 -5.11 0.94 -20.20
C PRO A 155 -6.61 1.02 -20.52
N ALA A 156 -6.98 1.74 -21.58
CA ALA A 156 -8.38 1.99 -21.98
C ALA A 156 -9.21 0.71 -22.20
N ASN A 157 -8.56 -0.41 -22.53
CA ASN A 157 -9.24 -1.67 -22.81
C ASN A 157 -9.45 -2.55 -21.56
N ALA A 158 -9.19 -2.07 -20.33
CA ALA A 158 -9.14 -2.84 -19.07
C ALA A 158 -10.46 -3.50 -18.61
N ALA A 159 -11.43 -3.72 -19.50
CA ALA A 159 -12.55 -4.60 -19.23
C ALA A 159 -12.06 -6.03 -18.92
N PRO A 160 -12.82 -6.82 -18.12
CA PRO A 160 -12.43 -8.18 -17.77
C PRO A 160 -12.23 -9.00 -19.04
N VAL A 161 -11.11 -9.70 -19.11
CA VAL A 161 -10.88 -10.69 -20.15
C VAL A 161 -11.79 -11.87 -19.83
N GLU A 162 -12.99 -11.90 -20.40
CA GLU A 162 -13.65 -13.17 -20.60
C GLU A 162 -12.83 -13.91 -21.65
N SER A 163 -12.34 -15.07 -21.24
CA SER A 163 -11.68 -16.02 -22.12
C SER A 163 -12.70 -16.49 -23.15
N ASP A 164 -12.76 -15.84 -24.29
CA ASP A 164 -13.14 -16.55 -25.50
C ASP A 164 -12.26 -16.16 -26.67
N SER A 165 -11.56 -17.17 -27.15
CA SER A 165 -10.80 -17.19 -28.37
C SER A 165 -11.74 -17.00 -29.56
N SER A 166 -11.55 -15.95 -30.35
CA SER A 166 -11.68 -15.93 -31.83
C SER A 166 -11.48 -14.52 -32.39
N ALA A 167 -10.78 -14.43 -33.54
CA ALA A 167 -10.88 -13.39 -34.58
C ALA A 167 -10.31 -11.98 -34.23
N GLU A 168 -9.53 -11.23 -35.04
CA GLU A 168 -8.97 -11.31 -36.41
C GLU A 168 -7.76 -10.33 -36.44
N ASP A 169 -6.85 -10.51 -37.40
CA ASP A 169 -5.73 -9.61 -37.69
C ASP A 169 -6.18 -8.19 -38.09
N GLY A 170 -5.82 -7.19 -37.26
CA GLY A 170 -5.96 -5.75 -37.52
C GLY A 170 -4.77 -4.96 -36.94
N PRO A 171 -4.44 -3.76 -37.47
CA PRO A 171 -3.06 -3.28 -37.56
C PRO A 171 -2.49 -2.78 -36.22
N SER A 172 -1.37 -3.42 -35.82
CA SER A 172 -0.26 -3.01 -34.90
C SER A 172 -0.53 -2.32 -33.55
N SER A 173 -1.76 -1.94 -33.21
CA SER A 173 -2.14 -1.38 -31.90
C SER A 173 -2.15 -2.44 -30.77
N GLY A 174 -2.23 -3.72 -31.14
CA GLY A 174 -2.39 -4.82 -30.20
C GLY A 174 -1.17 -5.10 -29.32
N ALA A 175 0.06 -5.00 -29.82
CA ALA A 175 1.25 -5.40 -29.06
C ALA A 175 1.69 -4.35 -28.02
N ALA A 176 1.69 -3.06 -28.40
CA ALA A 176 2.00 -1.97 -27.47
C ALA A 176 0.94 -1.87 -26.35
N GLY A 177 -0.35 -1.99 -26.69
CA GLY A 177 -1.43 -2.02 -25.70
C GLY A 177 -1.39 -3.24 -24.77
N LYS A 178 -0.96 -4.41 -25.28
CA LYS A 178 -0.72 -5.62 -24.46
C LYS A 178 0.43 -5.41 -23.48
N ASN A 179 1.58 -4.91 -23.95
CA ASN A 179 2.75 -4.66 -23.09
C ASN A 179 2.44 -3.63 -21.99
N GLN A 180 1.69 -2.57 -22.32
CA GLN A 180 1.26 -1.58 -21.35
C GLN A 180 0.34 -2.18 -20.28
N ARG A 181 -0.59 -3.07 -20.67
CA ARG A 181 -1.44 -3.77 -19.70
C ARG A 181 -0.63 -4.66 -18.78
N VAL A 182 0.31 -5.43 -19.33
CA VAL A 182 1.16 -6.33 -18.53
C VAL A 182 1.97 -5.53 -17.50
N LEU A 183 2.57 -4.40 -17.89
CA LEU A 183 3.31 -3.56 -16.96
C LEU A 183 2.39 -2.93 -15.89
N TYR A 184 1.19 -2.50 -16.27
CA TYR A 184 0.17 -2.01 -15.32
C TYR A 184 -0.24 -3.09 -14.31
N ASP A 185 -0.43 -4.34 -14.74
CA ASP A 185 -0.81 -5.43 -13.83
C ASP A 185 0.32 -5.74 -12.83
N HIS A 186 1.58 -5.70 -13.28
CA HIS A 186 2.75 -5.81 -12.39
C HIS A 186 2.85 -4.63 -11.42
N PHE A 187 2.56 -3.41 -11.89
CA PHE A 187 2.50 -2.22 -11.05
C PHE A 187 1.42 -2.33 -9.97
N GLU A 188 0.19 -2.72 -10.32
CA GLU A 188 -0.91 -2.85 -9.36
C GLU A 188 -0.60 -3.91 -8.29
N ASN A 189 0.05 -5.01 -8.66
CA ASN A 189 0.54 -6.01 -7.72
C ASN A 189 1.57 -5.41 -6.74
N LEU A 190 2.63 -4.77 -7.25
CA LEU A 190 3.66 -4.16 -6.39
C LEU A 190 3.08 -3.05 -5.51
N LYS A 191 2.25 -2.17 -6.09
CA LYS A 191 1.56 -1.10 -5.37
C LYS A 191 0.76 -1.66 -4.21
N GLY A 192 -0.01 -2.73 -4.41
CA GLY A 192 -0.80 -3.35 -3.36
C GLY A 192 0.04 -3.85 -2.18
N TRP A 193 1.17 -4.51 -2.47
CA TRP A 193 2.12 -4.94 -1.43
C TRP A 193 2.76 -3.74 -0.71
N ILE A 194 3.21 -2.73 -1.46
CA ILE A 194 3.94 -1.57 -0.95
C ILE A 194 3.02 -0.69 -0.09
N SER A 195 1.88 -0.25 -0.62
CA SER A 195 0.95 0.61 0.11
C SER A 195 0.34 -0.14 1.29
N GLY A 196 -0.04 -1.40 1.10
CA GLY A 196 -0.56 -2.25 2.17
C GLY A 196 0.42 -2.36 3.33
N THR A 197 1.68 -2.63 3.02
CA THR A 197 2.72 -2.72 4.05
C THR A 197 2.98 -1.36 4.68
N TYR A 198 3.15 -0.29 3.89
CA TYR A 198 3.45 1.05 4.39
C TYR A 198 2.38 1.57 5.37
N TYR A 199 1.11 1.56 4.95
CA TYR A 199 0.01 2.05 5.78
C TYR A 199 -0.32 1.13 6.96
N SER A 200 0.22 -0.08 6.98
CA SER A 200 0.21 -0.92 8.16
C SER A 200 1.32 -0.58 9.16
N THR A 201 2.35 0.21 8.79
CA THR A 201 3.43 0.66 9.70
C THR A 201 2.98 1.80 10.62
N GLU A 202 3.73 2.05 11.69
CA GLU A 202 3.47 3.23 12.54
C GLU A 202 3.55 4.53 11.74
N ALA A 203 4.54 4.67 10.85
CA ALA A 203 4.69 5.87 10.02
C ALA A 203 3.44 6.09 9.15
N GLY A 204 3.01 5.07 8.40
CA GLY A 204 1.84 5.18 7.54
C GLY A 204 0.53 5.36 8.32
N MET A 205 0.35 4.69 9.46
CA MET A 205 -0.85 4.90 10.28
C MET A 205 -0.92 6.31 10.88
N ARG A 206 0.22 6.92 11.23
CA ARG A 206 0.25 8.31 11.70
C ARG A 206 -0.26 9.27 10.62
N GLU A 207 0.05 9.00 9.35
CA GLU A 207 -0.51 9.75 8.21
C GLU A 207 -2.02 9.56 8.06
N LEU A 208 -2.54 8.39 8.42
CA LEU A 208 -3.98 8.10 8.47
C LEU A 208 -4.67 8.67 9.73
N GLY A 209 -3.96 9.43 10.56
CA GLY A 209 -4.51 10.08 11.76
C GLY A 209 -4.37 9.28 13.05
N TRP A 210 -3.57 8.20 13.09
CA TRP A 210 -3.25 7.51 14.34
C TRP A 210 -2.23 8.30 15.17
N ASN A 211 -2.58 8.69 16.38
CA ASN A 211 -1.67 9.42 17.28
C ASN A 211 -1.06 8.53 18.39
N GLY A 212 -1.15 7.21 18.25
CA GLY A 212 -0.71 6.24 19.26
C GLY A 212 -1.78 5.87 20.31
N GLU A 213 -2.90 6.60 20.37
CA GLU A 213 -3.95 6.37 21.38
C GLU A 213 -5.38 6.36 20.81
N TYR A 214 -5.64 7.05 19.68
CA TYR A 214 -6.96 7.21 19.06
C TYR A 214 -6.89 7.18 17.52
N VAL A 215 -8.03 6.87 16.91
CA VAL A 215 -8.32 7.13 15.50
C VAL A 215 -9.33 8.26 15.49
N PHE A 216 -9.06 9.36 14.79
CA PHE A 216 -10.06 10.38 14.63
C PHE A 216 -11.17 9.87 13.70
N GLU A 217 -12.44 9.96 14.12
CA GLU A 217 -13.59 9.65 13.25
C GLU A 217 -13.67 10.60 12.04
N SER A 218 -12.99 11.75 12.10
CA SER A 218 -12.77 12.68 11.00
C SER A 218 -11.45 13.43 11.21
N PHE A 219 -10.71 13.76 10.14
CA PHE A 219 -9.56 14.65 10.28
C PHE A 219 -10.03 15.97 10.90
N PRO A 220 -9.38 16.47 11.96
CA PRO A 220 -9.67 17.82 12.44
C PRO A 220 -9.45 18.76 11.26
N GLY A 221 -10.51 19.43 10.81
CA GLY A 221 -10.40 20.42 9.74
C GLY A 221 -9.36 21.46 10.14
N CYS A 222 -8.64 22.00 9.16
CA CYS A 222 -7.85 23.19 9.40
C CYS A 222 -8.77 24.24 10.04
N GLU A 223 -8.39 24.78 11.21
CA GLU A 223 -9.06 25.96 11.76
C GLU A 223 -8.77 27.11 10.80
N HIS A 224 -9.71 27.34 9.88
CA HIS A 224 -9.73 28.56 9.09
C HIS A 224 -10.28 29.68 9.99
N PRO A 225 -9.56 30.80 10.14
CA PRO A 225 -10.01 31.91 10.98
C PRO A 225 -11.36 32.51 10.52
N ASP A 226 -11.79 32.20 9.30
CA ASP A 226 -13.04 32.67 8.71
C ASP A 226 -14.06 31.53 8.67
N GLY A 227 -14.65 31.24 9.82
CA GLY A 227 -15.64 30.18 10.00
C GLY A 227 -16.82 30.29 9.04
N HIS A 228 -16.86 29.38 8.07
CA HIS A 228 -18.04 29.09 7.26
C HIS A 228 -18.21 27.58 7.16
N GLY A 229 -19.04 27.05 8.06
CA GLY A 229 -19.68 25.75 7.91
C GLY A 229 -21.03 25.87 7.20
#